data_AF-A0A8S3WAL7-F1
#
_entry.id   AF-A0A8S3WAL7-F1
#
_cell.length_a   1.000
_cell.length_b   1.000
_cell.length_c   1.000
_cell.angle_alpha   90.00
_cell.angle_beta   90.00
_cell.angle_gamma   90.00
#
_symmetry.space_group_name_H-M   'P 1'
#
loop_
_entity.id
_entity.type
_entity.pdbx_description
1 polymer ?
#
loop_
_entity_poly.entity_id
_entity_poly.type
_entity_poly.pdbx_seq_one_letter_code
_entity_poly.pdbx_strand_id
1 'polypeptide(L)'
;MYGVTDRELSVAVVRELKLPISVDEFEMQLSDSAKKLLPSAPLKEGAERLLIHLGNNNIPLALVTNSTAHAVRMHATERPELFGLFHHKVSITDSEVNRGKPHPDIYVLAASKFPAKPRPDKCLVFEDSRVGVEAAVRAGMQVRTMYDLCI
;
A
#
# COMPACT_ATOMS: atom_id res chain seq x y z
N MET A 1 -0.92 -2.20 14.59
CA MET A 1 0.31 -1.82 13.87
C MET A 1 -0.05 -1.68 12.39
N TYR A 2 -0.31 -0.47 11.89
CA TYR A 2 -0.73 -0.26 10.50
C TYR A 2 0.47 -0.04 9.59
N GLY A 3 0.41 -0.57 8.36
CA GLY A 3 1.37 -0.30 7.28
C GLY A 3 2.65 -1.15 7.27
N VAL A 4 2.81 -2.11 8.19
CA VAL A 4 3.90 -3.11 8.15
C VAL A 4 3.59 -4.23 7.15
N THR A 5 4.54 -5.13 6.92
CA THR A 5 4.30 -6.30 6.06
C THR A 5 3.34 -7.30 6.72
N ASP A 6 2.65 -8.12 5.90
CA ASP A 6 1.72 -9.15 6.39
C ASP A 6 2.41 -10.14 7.35
N ARG A 7 3.69 -10.47 7.11
CA ARG A 7 4.50 -11.36 7.97
C ARG A 7 4.79 -10.72 9.32
N GLU A 8 5.22 -9.46 9.34
CA GLU A 8 5.49 -8.74 10.59
C GLU A 8 4.22 -8.61 11.42
N LEU A 9 3.08 -8.30 10.79
CA LEU A 9 1.78 -8.26 11.45
C LEU A 9 1.42 -9.63 12.05
N SER A 10 1.56 -10.71 11.27
CA SER A 10 1.24 -12.07 11.70
C SER A 10 2.09 -12.52 12.88
N VAL A 11 3.40 -12.24 12.84
CA VAL A 11 4.31 -12.49 13.97
C VAL A 11 3.89 -11.71 15.21
N ALA A 12 3.57 -10.43 15.08
CA ALA A 12 3.16 -9.59 16.20
C ALA A 12 1.84 -10.08 16.80
N VAL A 13 0.81 -10.34 15.99
CA VAL A 13 -0.51 -10.80 16.43
C VAL A 13 -0.42 -12.12 17.18
N VAL A 14 0.24 -13.14 16.60
CA VAL A 14 0.36 -14.46 17.24
C VAL A 14 1.10 -14.37 18.58
N ARG A 15 2.20 -13.60 18.64
CA ARG A 15 3.02 -13.46 19.85
C ARG A 15 2.36 -12.62 20.93
N GLU A 16 1.87 -11.44 20.58
CA GLU A 16 1.30 -10.47 21.53
C GLU A 16 -0.03 -10.94 22.11
N LEU A 17 -0.87 -11.55 21.28
CA LEU A 17 -2.16 -12.11 21.73
C LEU A 17 -2.05 -13.54 22.24
N LYS A 18 -0.84 -14.14 22.22
CA LYS A 18 -0.56 -15.52 22.67
C LYS A 18 -1.52 -16.54 22.04
N LEU A 19 -1.71 -16.43 20.72
CA LEU A 19 -2.64 -17.31 20.01
C LEU A 19 -2.15 -18.77 20.03
N PRO A 20 -3.04 -19.76 20.16
CA PRO A 20 -2.68 -21.18 20.19
C PRO A 20 -2.44 -21.77 18.80
N ILE A 21 -1.82 -21.01 17.89
CA ILE A 21 -1.50 -21.39 16.51
C ILE A 21 -0.14 -20.83 16.13
N SER A 22 0.52 -21.46 15.16
CA SER A 22 1.76 -20.97 14.57
C SER A 22 1.53 -19.73 13.70
N VAL A 23 2.60 -18.97 13.42
CA VAL A 23 2.56 -17.83 12.50
C VAL A 23 2.14 -18.29 11.10
N ASP A 24 2.63 -19.44 10.64
CA ASP A 24 2.32 -19.95 9.30
C ASP A 24 0.84 -20.39 9.20
N GLU A 25 0.27 -21.00 10.25
CA GLU A 25 -1.16 -21.30 10.33
C GLU A 25 -2.01 -20.02 10.31
N PHE A 26 -1.61 -18.99 11.05
CA PHE A 26 -2.29 -17.71 11.03
C PHE A 26 -2.25 -17.04 9.65
N GLU A 27 -1.10 -17.07 8.98
CA GLU A 27 -0.95 -16.52 7.63
C GLU A 27 -1.82 -17.26 6.60
N MET A 28 -1.93 -18.58 6.70
CA MET A 28 -2.85 -19.35 5.85
C MET A 28 -4.31 -18.90 6.05
N GLN A 29 -4.74 -18.76 7.30
CA GLN A 29 -6.10 -18.29 7.62
C GLN A 29 -6.34 -16.84 7.17
N LEU A 30 -5.35 -15.97 7.34
CA LEU A 30 -5.41 -14.57 6.91
C LEU A 30 -5.51 -14.48 5.38
N SER A 31 -4.70 -15.26 4.66
CA SER A 31 -4.74 -15.36 3.20
C SER A 31 -6.10 -15.83 2.70
N ASP A 32 -6.69 -16.86 3.31
CA ASP A 32 -8.01 -17.36 2.90
C ASP A 32 -9.14 -16.38 3.19
N SER A 33 -9.02 -15.61 4.27
CA SER A 33 -9.94 -14.50 4.57
C SER A 33 -9.76 -13.36 3.56
N ALA A 34 -8.52 -13.00 3.24
CA ALA A 34 -8.19 -11.95 2.28
C ALA A 34 -8.76 -12.26 0.88
N LYS A 35 -8.67 -13.51 0.41
CA LYS A 35 -9.27 -13.90 -0.88
C LYS A 35 -10.78 -13.60 -0.98
N LYS A 36 -11.49 -13.70 0.14
CA LYS A 36 -12.94 -13.46 0.22
C LYS A 36 -13.28 -11.98 0.40
N LEU A 37 -12.44 -11.24 1.12
CA LEU A 37 -12.75 -9.88 1.57
C LEU A 37 -12.11 -8.78 0.71
N LEU A 38 -10.90 -8.98 0.18
CA LEU A 38 -10.19 -7.93 -0.57
C LEU A 38 -10.87 -7.52 -1.88
N PRO A 39 -11.48 -8.44 -2.68
CA PRO A 39 -12.15 -8.04 -3.92
C PRO A 39 -13.23 -7.00 -3.70
N SER A 40 -14.06 -7.18 -2.67
CA SER A 40 -15.18 -6.30 -2.36
C SER A 40 -14.89 -5.25 -1.28
N ALA A 41 -13.66 -5.19 -0.77
CA ALA A 41 -13.24 -4.25 0.27
C ALA A 41 -13.63 -2.80 -0.11
N PRO A 42 -14.28 -2.05 0.81
CA PRO A 42 -14.74 -0.70 0.51
C PRO A 42 -13.55 0.24 0.28
N LEU A 43 -13.73 1.19 -0.63
CA LEU A 43 -12.79 2.29 -0.80
C LEU A 43 -12.98 3.30 0.34
N LYS A 44 -11.90 3.97 0.74
CA LYS A 44 -12.00 5.11 1.65
C LYS A 44 -12.82 6.23 1.00
N GLU A 45 -13.59 6.94 1.81
CA GLU A 45 -14.44 8.04 1.33
C GLU A 45 -13.62 9.04 0.48
N GLY A 46 -14.14 9.34 -0.72
CA GLY A 46 -13.50 10.27 -1.65
C GLY A 46 -12.31 9.70 -2.45
N ALA A 47 -11.84 8.48 -2.19
CA ALA A 47 -10.71 7.89 -2.91
C ALA A 47 -11.01 7.75 -4.41
N GLU A 48 -12.17 7.20 -4.78
CA GLU A 48 -12.58 7.06 -6.18
C GLU A 48 -12.67 8.41 -6.88
N ARG A 49 -13.38 9.38 -6.27
CA ARG A 49 -13.49 10.75 -6.79
C ARG A 49 -12.13 11.40 -7.03
N LEU A 50 -11.19 11.22 -6.09
CA LEU A 50 -9.83 11.77 -6.20
C LEU A 50 -9.05 11.12 -7.34
N LEU A 51 -9.04 9.78 -7.41
CA LEU A 51 -8.32 9.06 -8.46
C LEU A 51 -8.83 9.42 -9.86
N ILE A 52 -10.15 9.47 -10.04
CA ILE A 52 -10.78 9.89 -11.31
C ILE A 52 -10.40 11.33 -11.64
N HIS A 53 -10.46 12.25 -10.68
CA HIS A 53 -10.09 13.65 -10.90
C HIS A 53 -8.63 13.80 -11.33
N LEU A 54 -7.71 13.11 -10.66
CA LEU A 54 -6.28 13.13 -10.99
C LEU A 54 -6.01 12.53 -12.37
N GLY A 55 -6.67 11.40 -12.70
CA GLY A 55 -6.60 10.79 -14.03
C GLY A 55 -7.09 11.73 -15.14
N ASN A 56 -8.25 12.37 -14.95
CA ASN A 56 -8.81 13.33 -15.92
C ASN A 56 -7.93 14.57 -16.13
N ASN A 57 -7.06 14.90 -15.17
CA ASN A 57 -6.10 16.01 -15.25
C ASN A 57 -4.69 15.54 -15.65
N ASN A 58 -4.53 14.30 -16.12
CA ASN A 58 -3.26 13.71 -16.55
C ASN A 58 -2.16 13.78 -15.47
N ILE A 59 -2.54 13.68 -14.19
CA ILE A 59 -1.58 13.58 -13.10
C ILE A 59 -1.12 12.11 -13.00
N PRO A 60 0.19 11.80 -13.15
CA PRO A 60 0.66 10.42 -13.06
C PRO A 60 0.47 9.82 -11.66
N LEU A 61 -0.10 8.62 -11.59
CA LEU A 61 -0.41 7.94 -10.33
C LEU A 61 0.35 6.62 -10.21
N ALA A 62 0.83 6.31 -9.00
CA ALA A 62 1.41 5.03 -8.64
C ALA A 62 0.77 4.51 -7.35
N LEU A 63 0.54 3.20 -7.27
CA LEU A 63 0.12 2.53 -6.05
C LEU A 63 1.36 1.98 -5.35
N VAL A 64 1.50 2.22 -4.04
CA VAL A 64 2.69 1.84 -3.27
C VAL A 64 2.27 1.17 -1.95
N THR A 65 2.58 -0.12 -1.77
CA THR A 65 2.10 -0.89 -0.61
C THR A 65 3.13 -1.85 -0.02
N ASN A 66 3.10 -2.05 1.31
CA ASN A 66 3.83 -3.13 1.99
C ASN A 66 3.13 -4.49 1.86
N SER A 67 1.94 -4.54 1.25
CA SER A 67 1.26 -5.79 0.90
C SER A 67 1.92 -6.44 -0.32
N THR A 68 1.60 -7.71 -0.54
CA THR A 68 2.11 -8.48 -1.69
C THR A 68 1.46 -8.04 -3.01
N ALA A 69 2.13 -8.28 -4.14
CA ALA A 69 1.55 -8.10 -5.46
C ALA A 69 0.28 -8.96 -5.67
N HIS A 70 0.17 -10.10 -4.98
CA HIS A 70 -1.04 -10.92 -5.00
C HIS A 70 -2.23 -10.19 -4.38
N ALA A 71 -2.07 -9.61 -3.19
CA ALA A 71 -3.12 -8.82 -2.53
C ALA A 71 -3.56 -7.62 -3.39
N VAL A 72 -2.61 -6.93 -4.03
CA VAL A 72 -2.90 -5.84 -4.98
C VAL A 72 -3.77 -6.32 -6.14
N ARG A 73 -3.49 -7.50 -6.71
CA ARG A 73 -4.31 -8.09 -7.78
C ARG A 73 -5.72 -8.42 -7.29
N MET A 74 -5.86 -8.94 -6.08
CA MET A 74 -7.18 -9.26 -5.52
C MET A 74 -8.06 -8.02 -5.41
N HIS A 75 -7.53 -6.90 -4.89
CA HIS A 75 -8.26 -5.64 -4.82
C HIS A 75 -8.67 -5.09 -6.19
N ALA A 76 -7.85 -5.31 -7.22
CA ALA A 76 -8.12 -4.84 -8.57
C ALA A 76 -9.24 -5.63 -9.28
N THR A 77 -9.55 -6.85 -8.83
CA THR A 77 -10.45 -7.79 -9.54
C THR A 77 -11.85 -7.20 -9.79
N GLU A 78 -12.44 -6.56 -8.79
CA GLU A 78 -13.80 -5.98 -8.93
C GLU A 78 -13.77 -4.51 -9.39
N ARG A 79 -12.58 -3.89 -9.48
CA ARG A 79 -12.42 -2.46 -9.84
C ARG A 79 -11.31 -2.24 -10.87
N PRO A 80 -11.28 -2.98 -11.99
CA PRO A 80 -10.17 -2.94 -12.93
C PRO A 80 -9.94 -1.54 -13.52
N GLU A 81 -11.01 -0.80 -13.83
CA GLU A 81 -10.93 0.56 -14.37
C GLU A 81 -10.25 1.53 -13.40
N LEU A 82 -10.63 1.50 -12.13
CA LEU A 82 -10.05 2.37 -11.11
C LEU A 82 -8.57 2.03 -10.87
N PHE A 83 -8.24 0.74 -10.79
CA PHE A 83 -6.85 0.29 -10.66
C PHE A 83 -6.04 0.49 -11.95
N GLY A 84 -6.70 0.67 -13.09
CA GLY A 84 -6.12 1.02 -14.38
C GLY A 84 -5.60 2.47 -14.44
N LEU A 85 -6.09 3.36 -13.57
CA LEU A 85 -5.60 4.75 -13.48
C LEU A 85 -4.17 4.85 -12.96
N PHE A 86 -3.68 3.84 -12.23
CA PHE A 86 -2.29 3.79 -11.79
C PHE A 86 -1.38 3.37 -12.94
N HIS A 87 -0.44 4.23 -13.31
CA HIS A 87 0.60 3.93 -14.31
C HIS A 87 1.36 2.64 -13.95
N HIS A 88 1.67 2.45 -12.67
CA HIS A 88 2.31 1.25 -12.17
C HIS A 88 1.98 1.04 -10.68
N LYS A 89 2.28 -0.15 -10.18
CA LYS A 89 1.99 -0.59 -8.81
C LYS A 89 3.25 -1.21 -8.24
N VAL A 90 3.73 -0.73 -7.09
CA VAL A 90 4.91 -1.23 -6.38
C VAL A 90 4.47 -1.87 -5.07
N SER A 91 4.93 -3.09 -4.84
CA SER A 91 4.60 -3.92 -3.68
C SER A 91 5.88 -4.32 -2.94
N ILE A 92 5.78 -4.83 -1.71
CA ILE A 92 6.96 -5.35 -1.01
C ILE A 92 7.61 -6.54 -1.72
N THR A 93 6.83 -7.26 -2.54
CA THR A 93 7.31 -8.42 -3.31
C THR A 93 7.96 -8.02 -4.64
N ASP A 94 8.06 -6.72 -4.94
CA ASP A 94 8.82 -6.26 -6.12
C ASP A 94 10.32 -6.50 -5.86
N SER A 95 11.01 -7.19 -6.78
CA SER A 95 12.39 -7.62 -6.61
C SER A 95 13.38 -6.46 -6.45
N GLU A 96 13.00 -5.26 -6.90
CA GLU A 96 13.80 -4.05 -6.76
C GLU A 96 13.62 -3.36 -5.39
N VAL A 97 12.69 -3.86 -4.54
CA VAL A 97 12.46 -3.35 -3.19
C VAL A 97 13.25 -4.20 -2.20
N ASN A 98 14.35 -3.63 -1.68
CA ASN A 98 15.15 -4.30 -0.66
C ASN A 98 14.49 -4.27 0.73
N ARG A 99 13.85 -3.15 1.08
CA ARG A 99 13.24 -2.94 2.40
C ARG A 99 11.89 -2.24 2.28
N GLY A 100 10.89 -2.77 2.99
CA GLY A 100 9.57 -2.15 3.08
C GLY A 100 9.54 -0.90 3.94
N LYS A 101 8.38 -0.24 4.00
CA LYS A 101 8.14 0.89 4.92
C LYS A 101 8.46 0.44 6.35
N PRO A 102 9.20 1.21 7.18
CA PRO A 102 9.47 2.65 7.05
C PRO A 102 10.74 3.01 6.24
N HIS A 103 11.33 2.09 5.49
CA HIS A 103 12.39 2.44 4.54
C HIS A 103 11.82 3.12 3.29
N PRO A 104 12.56 4.06 2.68
CA PRO A 104 12.06 4.83 1.55
C PRO A 104 12.06 4.06 0.22
N ASP A 105 12.71 2.89 0.18
CA ASP A 105 13.04 2.12 -1.02
C ASP A 105 11.83 1.96 -1.96
N ILE A 106 10.66 1.64 -1.41
CA ILE A 106 9.45 1.42 -2.20
C ILE A 106 8.90 2.69 -2.87
N TYR A 107 9.03 3.86 -2.23
CA TYR A 107 8.62 5.14 -2.81
C TYR A 107 9.63 5.63 -3.85
N VAL A 108 10.93 5.48 -3.56
CA VAL A 108 12.01 5.82 -4.49
C VAL A 108 11.88 5.02 -5.77
N LEU A 109 11.62 3.71 -5.65
CA LEU A 109 11.36 2.85 -6.79
C LEU A 109 10.14 3.31 -7.59
N ALA A 110 9.01 3.59 -6.93
CA ALA A 110 7.81 4.09 -7.60
C ALA A 110 8.07 5.38 -8.40
N ALA A 111 8.76 6.36 -7.80
CA ALA A 111 9.13 7.58 -8.52
C ALA A 111 10.02 7.30 -9.75
N SER A 112 10.98 6.37 -9.64
CA SER A 112 11.88 6.03 -10.75
C SER A 112 11.21 5.30 -11.92
N LYS A 113 10.07 4.62 -11.69
CA LYS A 113 9.31 3.89 -12.72
C LYS A 113 8.47 4.82 -13.61
N PHE A 114 8.28 6.08 -13.23
CA PHE A 114 7.69 7.07 -14.13
C PHE A 114 8.69 7.50 -15.21
N PRO A 115 8.25 7.71 -16.47
CA PRO A 115 9.12 8.21 -17.53
C PRO A 115 9.84 9.53 -17.20
N ALA A 116 9.13 10.45 -16.52
CA ALA A 116 9.66 11.75 -16.13
C ALA A 116 10.65 11.70 -14.95
N LYS A 117 10.73 10.57 -14.23
CA LYS A 117 11.58 10.36 -13.04
C LYS A 117 11.58 11.59 -12.11
N PRO A 118 10.41 12.00 -11.60
CA PRO A 118 10.28 13.24 -10.84
C PRO A 118 11.21 13.23 -9.62
N ARG A 119 11.74 14.41 -9.28
CA ARG A 119 12.44 14.58 -8.01
C ARG A 119 11.50 14.28 -6.84
N PRO A 120 12.00 13.78 -5.70
CA PRO A 120 11.14 13.45 -4.57
C PRO A 120 10.23 14.59 -4.09
N ASP A 121 10.72 15.83 -4.10
CA ASP A 121 9.95 17.02 -3.68
C ASP A 121 8.81 17.41 -4.64
N LYS A 122 8.70 16.71 -5.78
CA LYS A 122 7.58 16.81 -6.74
C LYS A 122 6.59 15.65 -6.62
N CYS A 123 6.82 14.74 -5.68
CA CYS A 123 5.92 13.63 -5.38
C CYS A 123 5.06 13.94 -4.15
N LEU A 124 3.76 13.70 -4.27
CA LEU A 124 2.80 13.77 -3.16
C LEU A 124 2.32 12.36 -2.81
N VAL A 125 2.59 11.93 -1.58
CA VAL A 125 2.17 10.65 -1.03
C VAL A 125 0.90 10.83 -0.20
N PHE A 126 -0.07 9.94 -0.39
CA PHE A 126 -1.22 9.77 0.49
C PHE A 126 -1.00 8.53 1.36
N GLU A 127 -1.06 8.68 2.68
CA GLU A 127 -0.74 7.59 3.62
C GLU A 127 -1.64 7.61 4.86
N ASP A 128 -1.99 6.44 5.36
CA ASP A 128 -2.81 6.25 6.57
C ASP A 128 -1.99 5.68 7.75
N SER A 129 -0.77 5.23 7.49
CA SER A 129 0.09 4.57 8.46
C SER A 129 1.28 5.42 8.91
N ARG A 130 1.66 5.34 10.20
CA ARG A 130 2.86 6.04 10.70
C ARG A 130 4.13 5.60 9.97
N VAL A 131 4.27 4.30 9.69
CA VAL A 131 5.44 3.74 8.99
C VAL A 131 5.52 4.20 7.54
N GLY A 132 4.37 4.34 6.86
CA GLY A 132 4.32 4.87 5.50
C GLY A 132 4.62 6.36 5.43
N VAL A 133 4.08 7.14 6.36
CA VAL A 133 4.44 8.57 6.50
C VAL A 133 5.94 8.74 6.71
N GLU A 134 6.53 7.94 7.60
CA GLU A 134 7.97 7.97 7.85
C GLU A 134 8.78 7.60 6.61
N ALA A 135 8.38 6.55 5.88
CA ALA A 135 9.01 6.16 4.62
C ALA A 135 8.92 7.26 3.55
N ALA A 136 7.77 7.94 3.41
CA ALA A 136 7.59 9.03 2.46
C ALA A 136 8.48 10.24 2.79
N VAL A 137 8.55 10.61 4.08
CA VAL A 137 9.44 11.69 4.55
C VAL A 137 10.90 11.34 4.32
N ARG A 138 11.31 10.11 4.65
CA ARG A 138 12.68 9.61 4.38
C ARG A 138 13.02 9.56 2.90
N ALA A 139 12.02 9.38 2.03
CA ALA A 139 12.20 9.45 0.58
C ALA A 139 12.37 10.89 0.07
N GLY A 140 12.16 11.91 0.92
CA GLY A 140 12.19 13.32 0.53
C GLY A 140 10.92 13.80 -0.16
N MET A 141 9.80 13.09 0.01
CA MET A 141 8.52 13.39 -0.63
C MET A 141 7.58 14.19 0.27
N GLN A 142 6.63 14.91 -0.34
CA GLN A 142 5.52 15.51 0.41
C GLN A 142 4.53 14.41 0.80
N VAL A 143 3.95 14.48 1.99
CA VAL A 143 2.98 13.48 2.47
C VAL A 143 1.73 14.13 3.06
N ARG A 144 0.57 13.57 2.71
CA ARG A 144 -0.73 13.90 3.28
C ARG A 144 -1.27 12.67 4.00
N THR A 145 -1.45 12.81 5.30
CA THR A 145 -1.94 11.76 6.17
C THR A 145 -3.46 11.65 6.11
N MET A 146 -3.98 10.43 6.04
CA MET A 146 -5.40 10.12 6.01
C MET A 146 -5.75 9.16 7.15
N TYR A 147 -5.82 9.69 8.37
CA TYR A 147 -6.27 8.88 9.50
C TYR A 147 -7.74 8.50 9.34
N ASP A 148 -8.11 7.33 9.82
CA ASP A 148 -9.50 7.08 10.14
C ASP A 148 -9.86 7.97 11.32
N LEU A 149 -10.96 8.71 11.21
CA LEU A 149 -11.53 9.38 12.37
C LEU A 149 -11.95 8.25 13.32
N CYS A 150 -11.25 8.08 14.43
CA CYS A 150 -11.76 7.31 15.54
C CYS A 150 -13.06 7.98 15.99
N ILE A 151 -14.19 7.43 15.58
CA ILE A 151 -15.50 7.66 16.18
C ILE A 151 -15.72 6.58 17.23
#